data_AF-A0A960E8X8-F1
#
_entry.id   AF-A0A960E8X8-F1
#
_cell.length_a   1.000
_cell.length_b   1.000
_cell.length_c   1.000
_cell.angle_alpha   90.00
_cell.angle_beta   90.00
_cell.angle_gamma   90.00
#
_symmetry.space_group_name_H-M   'P 1'
#
loop_
_entity.id
_entity.type
_entity.pdbx_description
1 polymer ?
#
loop_
_entity_poly.entity_id
_entity_poly.type
_entity_poly.pdbx_seq_one_letter_code
_entity_poly.pdbx_strand_id
1 'polypeptide(L)'
;MMLCVPDSQPLVDCHAAVAAVVAELDPVMVPLGFAAGQAGFGDDSAQVIYCEPHRAGDGLCADVMIDLKDSSVGWRIAGVDYDGFAVDEVAPLRLDRDATLVEQLALLRKTIGDDLGRTSSIR
;
A
#
# COMPACT_ATOMS: atom_id res chain seq x y z
N MET A 1 -1.26 -5.59 -17.37
CA MET A 1 -0.69 -5.20 -16.06
C MET A 1 0.82 -5.33 -16.17
N MET A 2 1.53 -4.21 -16.09
CA MET A 2 2.99 -4.19 -16.12
C MET A 2 3.49 -4.08 -14.68
N LEU A 3 4.43 -4.95 -14.29
CA LEU A 3 5.01 -4.99 -12.95
C LEU A 3 6.13 -3.95 -12.84
N CYS A 4 6.05 -3.07 -11.85
CA CYS A 4 7.16 -2.22 -11.44
C CYS A 4 7.97 -2.95 -10.38
N VAL A 5 9.14 -3.48 -10.74
CA VAL A 5 10.04 -4.15 -9.79
C VAL A 5 11.29 -3.27 -9.59
N PRO A 6 11.67 -2.92 -8.34
CA PRO A 6 12.72 -1.94 -8.08
C PRO A 6 14.16 -2.40 -8.35
N ASP A 7 14.42 -3.68 -8.66
CA ASP A 7 15.77 -4.26 -8.47
C ASP A 7 16.55 -4.63 -9.74
N SER A 8 16.17 -4.21 -10.95
CA SER A 8 16.99 -4.57 -12.15
C SER A 8 16.93 -3.66 -13.37
N GLN A 9 16.03 -2.67 -13.43
CA GLN A 9 15.95 -1.75 -14.57
C GLN A 9 15.82 -0.31 -14.06
N PRO A 10 16.33 0.70 -14.77
CA PRO A 10 16.09 2.09 -14.38
C PRO A 10 14.57 2.29 -14.30
N LEU A 11 14.12 3.17 -13.41
CA LEU A 11 12.73 3.61 -13.20
C LEU A 11 12.13 4.30 -14.43
N VAL A 12 12.36 3.76 -15.63
CA VAL A 12 11.82 4.23 -16.90
C VAL A 12 10.39 3.74 -16.92
N ASP A 13 9.49 4.65 -16.57
CA ASP A 13 8.03 4.56 -16.74
C ASP A 13 7.25 3.81 -15.67
N CYS A 14 7.72 3.75 -14.41
CA CYS A 14 6.77 3.49 -13.34
C CYS A 14 5.89 4.74 -13.14
N HIS A 15 4.58 4.60 -13.35
CA HIS A 15 3.64 5.71 -13.28
C HIS A 15 3.82 6.51 -11.97
N ALA A 16 3.97 7.83 -12.04
CA ALA A 16 4.39 8.66 -10.92
C ALA A 16 3.53 8.48 -9.65
N ALA A 17 2.24 8.19 -9.82
CA ALA A 17 1.33 7.89 -8.72
C ALA A 17 1.78 6.66 -7.90
N VAL A 18 2.14 5.57 -8.58
CA VAL A 18 2.59 4.32 -7.94
C VAL A 18 3.94 4.52 -7.24
N ALA A 19 4.87 5.22 -7.89
CA ALA A 19 6.14 5.56 -7.29
C ALA A 19 5.98 6.41 -6.03
N ALA A 20 5.01 7.33 -6.01
CA ALA A 20 4.69 8.12 -4.82
C ALA A 20 4.14 7.26 -3.67
N VAL A 21 3.27 6.27 -3.97
CA VAL A 21 2.77 5.36 -2.93
C VAL A 21 3.90 4.54 -2.30
N VAL A 22 4.76 3.94 -3.13
CA VAL A 22 5.91 3.14 -2.64
C VAL A 22 6.85 4.02 -1.82
N ALA A 23 7.22 5.20 -2.32
CA ALA A 23 8.12 6.11 -1.61
C ALA A 23 7.57 6.58 -0.24
N GLU A 24 6.26 6.75 -0.11
CA GLU A 24 5.63 7.19 1.13
C GLU A 24 5.38 6.06 2.14
N LEU A 25 5.07 4.85 1.65
CA LEU A 25 4.64 3.74 2.50
C LEU A 25 5.75 2.73 2.80
N ASP A 26 6.72 2.48 1.91
CA ASP A 26 7.86 1.59 2.19
C ASP A 26 8.56 1.94 3.54
N PRO A 27 8.83 3.23 3.86
CA PRO A 27 9.49 3.58 5.13
C PRO A 27 8.67 3.26 6.39
N VAL A 28 7.37 2.99 6.25
CA VAL A 28 6.50 2.58 7.36
C VAL A 28 6.24 1.08 7.34
N MET A 29 6.01 0.50 6.17
CA MET A 29 5.66 -0.92 6.01
C MET A 29 6.85 -1.84 6.28
N VAL A 30 8.04 -1.52 5.74
CA VAL A 30 9.22 -2.38 5.88
C VAL A 30 9.63 -2.56 7.36
N PRO A 31 9.69 -1.51 8.19
CA PRO A 31 9.96 -1.68 9.62
C PRO A 31 8.91 -2.49 10.39
N LEU A 32 7.68 -2.59 9.86
CA LEU A 32 6.60 -3.38 10.46
C LEU A 32 6.68 -4.86 10.10
N GLY A 33 7.58 -5.28 9.20
CA GLY A 33 7.80 -6.66 8.81
C GLY A 33 7.33 -7.02 7.39
N PHE A 34 6.78 -6.06 6.65
CA PHE A 34 6.37 -6.25 5.27
C PHE A 34 7.56 -6.23 4.31
N ALA A 35 7.44 -6.92 3.19
CA ALA A 35 8.30 -6.70 2.03
C ALA A 35 8.04 -5.31 1.41
N ALA A 36 9.04 -4.78 0.68
CA ALA A 36 8.87 -3.54 -0.09
C ALA A 36 7.73 -3.66 -1.11
N GLY A 37 7.05 -2.53 -1.37
CA GLY A 37 5.83 -2.47 -2.15
C GLY A 37 6.00 -3.05 -3.55
N GLN A 38 5.16 -4.03 -3.88
CA GLN A 38 5.06 -4.61 -5.21
C GLN A 38 3.98 -3.87 -6.00
N ALA A 39 4.37 -3.29 -7.12
CA ALA A 39 3.55 -2.34 -7.84
C ALA A 39 3.13 -2.87 -9.21
N GLY A 40 1.88 -2.65 -9.59
CA GLY A 40 1.38 -2.91 -10.93
C GLY A 40 0.50 -1.77 -11.43
N PHE A 41 0.53 -1.49 -12.73
CA PHE A 41 -0.32 -0.47 -13.35
C PHE A 41 -1.00 -0.96 -14.63
N GLY A 42 -2.12 -0.30 -14.92
CA GLY A 42 -2.90 -0.36 -16.16
C GLY A 42 -3.30 1.06 -16.60
N ASP A 43 -4.22 1.17 -17.57
CA ASP A 43 -4.52 2.44 -18.23
C ASP A 43 -5.22 3.46 -17.30
N ASP A 44 -6.13 3.00 -16.44
CA ASP A 44 -6.92 3.85 -15.54
C ASP A 44 -6.85 3.39 -14.07
N SER A 45 -6.02 2.39 -13.79
CA SER A 45 -5.95 1.71 -12.50
C SER A 45 -4.51 1.27 -12.20
N ALA A 46 -4.18 1.22 -10.92
CA ALA A 46 -2.91 0.71 -10.45
C ALA A 46 -3.09 0.13 -9.05
N GLN A 47 -2.14 -0.68 -8.61
CA GLN A 47 -2.17 -1.32 -7.31
C GLN A 47 -0.76 -1.39 -6.73
N VAL A 48 -0.65 -1.19 -5.43
CA VAL A 48 0.56 -1.50 -4.66
C VAL A 48 0.19 -2.51 -3.58
N ILE A 49 0.95 -3.60 -3.50
CA ILE A 49 0.74 -4.69 -2.54
C ILE A 49 1.95 -4.77 -1.61
N TYR A 50 1.68 -4.85 -0.31
CA TYR A 50 2.67 -5.14 0.71
C TYR A 50 2.34 -6.48 1.35
N CYS A 51 3.33 -7.37 1.39
CA CYS A 51 3.17 -8.71 1.90
C CYS A 51 3.96 -8.88 3.21
N GLU A 52 3.28 -9.21 4.32
CA GLU A 52 3.88 -9.74 5.55
C GLU A 52 3.74 -11.27 5.58
N PRO A 53 4.84 -12.04 5.44
CA PRO A 53 4.77 -13.49 5.48
C PRO A 53 4.19 -14.00 6.81
N HIS A 54 3.26 -14.95 6.73
CA HIS A 54 2.74 -15.59 7.93
C HIS A 54 3.86 -16.24 8.74
N ARG A 55 3.89 -15.98 10.06
CA ARG A 55 4.88 -16.58 10.98
C ARG A 55 4.85 -18.11 10.99
N ALA A 56 3.73 -18.71 10.58
CA ALA A 56 3.57 -20.16 10.47
C ALA A 56 4.48 -20.78 9.39
N GLY A 57 5.00 -19.98 8.45
CA GLY A 57 5.86 -20.48 7.37
C GLY A 57 5.12 -21.38 6.37
N ASP A 58 3.80 -21.22 6.26
CA ASP A 58 2.91 -21.94 5.35
C ASP A 58 3.00 -21.44 3.89
N GLY A 59 3.79 -20.40 3.65
CA GLY A 59 3.93 -19.75 2.35
C GLY A 59 2.79 -18.79 2.01
N LEU A 60 1.90 -18.51 2.96
CA LEU A 60 0.84 -17.52 2.82
C LEU A 60 1.31 -16.14 3.31
N CYS A 61 0.61 -15.11 2.85
CA CYS A 61 0.90 -13.74 3.19
C CYS A 61 -0.34 -13.03 3.70
N ALA A 62 -0.15 -12.15 4.69
CA ALA A 62 -1.11 -11.13 5.02
C ALA A 62 -0.77 -9.90 4.17
N ASP A 63 -1.69 -9.51 3.30
CA ASP A 63 -1.47 -8.50 2.28
C ASP A 63 -2.19 -7.20 2.60
N VAL A 64 -1.49 -6.07 2.43
CA VAL A 64 -2.10 -4.74 2.38
C VAL A 64 -2.08 -4.28 0.93
N MET A 65 -3.26 -4.19 0.33
CA MET A 65 -3.45 -3.77 -1.05
C MET A 65 -3.94 -2.34 -1.09
N ILE A 66 -3.23 -1.48 -1.83
CA ILE A 66 -3.63 -0.09 -2.10
C ILE A 66 -4.04 0.02 -3.56
N ASP A 67 -5.33 0.16 -3.79
CA ASP A 67 -5.87 0.37 -5.13
C ASP A 67 -5.84 1.86 -5.48
N LEU A 68 -5.34 2.15 -6.67
CA LEU A 68 -5.31 3.47 -7.25
C LEU A 68 -6.19 3.52 -8.50
N LYS A 69 -6.85 4.66 -8.71
CA LYS A 69 -7.63 4.91 -9.93
C LYS A 69 -7.33 6.29 -10.48
N ASP A 70 -7.20 6.39 -11.79
CA ASP A 70 -7.14 7.68 -12.47
C ASP A 70 -8.54 8.32 -12.54
N SER A 71 -8.58 9.63 -12.38
CA SER A 71 -9.82 10.41 -12.39
C SER A 71 -9.63 11.72 -13.14
N SER A 72 -10.72 12.46 -13.38
CA SER A 72 -10.64 13.77 -14.02
C SER A 72 -9.82 14.80 -13.24
N VAL A 73 -9.52 14.54 -11.97
CA VAL A 73 -8.71 15.38 -11.08
C VAL A 73 -7.38 14.71 -10.68
N GLY A 74 -6.95 13.72 -11.47
CA GLY A 74 -5.74 12.93 -11.28
C GLY A 74 -5.94 11.67 -10.45
N TRP A 75 -4.85 10.93 -10.26
CA TRP A 75 -4.80 9.67 -9.53
C TRP A 75 -5.18 9.82 -8.06
N ARG A 76 -5.91 8.84 -7.53
CA ARG A 76 -6.37 8.77 -6.13
C ARG A 76 -6.33 7.33 -5.63
N ILE A 77 -6.28 7.17 -4.30
CA ILE A 77 -6.53 5.89 -3.67
C ILE A 77 -8.04 5.60 -3.76
N ALA A 78 -8.36 4.50 -4.42
CA ALA A 78 -9.72 4.00 -4.61
C ALA A 78 -10.16 3.06 -3.48
N GLY A 79 -9.20 2.35 -2.88
CA GLY A 79 -9.44 1.38 -1.82
C GLY A 79 -8.16 0.99 -1.11
N VAL A 80 -8.32 0.52 0.13
CA VAL A 80 -7.28 -0.18 0.88
C VAL A 80 -7.91 -1.45 1.43
N ASP A 81 -7.34 -2.59 1.10
CA ASP A 81 -7.82 -3.91 1.52
C ASP A 81 -6.72 -4.62 2.33
N TYR A 82 -7.15 -5.36 3.34
CA TYR A 82 -6.29 -6.06 4.30
C TYR A 82 -6.65 -7.54 4.26
N ASP A 83 -6.03 -8.29 3.34
CA ASP A 83 -6.23 -9.73 3.22
C ASP A 83 -5.34 -10.46 4.24
N GLY A 84 -5.87 -11.48 4.88
CA GLY A 84 -5.18 -12.22 5.94
C GLY A 84 -5.12 -11.53 7.31
N PHE A 85 -5.62 -10.30 7.47
CA PHE A 85 -5.81 -9.64 8.77
C PHE A 85 -7.22 -9.89 9.31
N ALA A 86 -7.37 -10.05 10.62
CA ALA A 86 -8.72 -10.13 11.20
C ALA A 86 -9.36 -8.73 11.13
N VAL A 87 -10.63 -8.65 10.71
CA VAL A 87 -11.37 -7.38 10.51
C VAL A 87 -11.48 -6.52 11.78
N ASP A 88 -11.22 -7.11 12.96
CA ASP A 88 -11.22 -6.44 14.26
C ASP A 88 -9.88 -5.73 14.57
N GLU A 89 -8.82 -6.05 13.81
CA GLU A 89 -7.44 -5.59 14.04
C GLU A 89 -7.12 -4.28 13.30
N VAL A 90 -7.97 -3.82 12.38
CA VAL A 90 -7.71 -2.63 11.56
C VAL A 90 -8.92 -1.70 11.57
N ALA A 91 -8.70 -0.40 11.86
CA ALA A 91 -9.78 0.55 11.82
C ALA A 91 -10.23 0.81 10.37
N PRO A 92 -11.54 0.99 10.11
CA PRO A 92 -12.02 1.31 8.78
C PRO A 92 -11.43 2.65 8.32
N LEU A 93 -10.55 2.59 7.32
CA LEU A 93 -9.95 3.77 6.72
C LEU A 93 -10.99 4.56 5.92
N ARG A 94 -11.19 5.83 6.27
CA ARG A 94 -12.04 6.76 5.52
C ARG A 94 -11.17 7.79 4.83
N LEU A 95 -10.93 7.58 3.56
CA LEU A 95 -10.25 8.55 2.71
C LEU A 95 -11.26 9.58 2.20
N ASP A 96 -10.90 10.85 2.29
CA ASP A 96 -11.60 11.90 1.58
C ASP A 96 -11.36 11.71 0.08
N ARG A 97 -12.45 11.55 -0.68
CA ARG A 97 -12.40 11.31 -2.13
C ARG A 97 -12.00 12.56 -2.91
N ASP A 98 -12.17 13.73 -2.31
CA ASP A 98 -11.82 15.01 -2.93
C ASP A 98 -10.37 15.43 -2.62
N ALA A 99 -9.75 14.83 -1.58
CA ALA A 99 -8.36 15.07 -1.17
C ALA A 99 -7.34 14.47 -2.14
N THR A 100 -6.28 15.22 -2.43
CA THR A 100 -5.21 14.83 -3.36
C THR A 100 -4.53 13.53 -2.95
N LEU A 101 -3.87 12.84 -3.90
CA LEU A 101 -3.12 11.61 -3.59
C LEU A 101 -2.13 11.81 -2.44
N VAL A 102 -1.46 12.96 -2.38
CA VAL A 102 -0.52 13.31 -1.31
C VAL A 102 -1.22 13.40 0.05
N GLU A 103 -2.38 14.04 0.12
CA GLU A 103 -3.16 14.15 1.36
C GLU A 103 -3.71 12.79 1.80
N GLN A 104 -4.18 11.97 0.85
CA GLN A 104 -4.64 10.60 1.13
C GLN A 104 -3.50 9.72 1.64
N LEU A 105 -2.30 9.82 1.05
CA LEU A 105 -1.12 9.09 1.50
C LEU A 105 -0.65 9.53 2.89
N ALA A 106 -0.70 10.84 3.19
CA ALA A 106 -0.35 11.33 4.51
C ALA A 106 -1.27 10.77 5.61
N LEU A 107 -2.59 10.68 5.32
CA LEU A 107 -3.56 10.06 6.21
C LEU A 107 -3.32 8.55 6.34
N LEU A 108 -3.17 7.85 5.20
CA LEU A 108 -2.95 6.41 5.17
C LEU A 108 -1.69 5.99 5.94
N ARG A 109 -0.57 6.67 5.69
CA ARG A 109 0.71 6.44 6.38
C ARG A 109 0.56 6.55 7.89
N LYS A 110 -0.20 7.55 8.35
CA LYS A 110 -0.48 7.75 9.78
C LYS A 110 -1.33 6.61 10.32
N THR A 111 -2.44 6.26 9.64
CA THR A 111 -3.34 5.19 10.08
C THR A 111 -2.64 3.84 10.13
N ILE A 112 -1.89 3.46 9.09
CA ILE A 112 -1.11 2.23 9.07
C ILE A 112 -0.11 2.18 10.23
N GLY A 113 0.66 3.26 10.43
CA GLY A 113 1.63 3.33 11.53
C GLY A 113 0.96 3.21 12.91
N ASP A 114 -0.22 3.82 13.08
CA ASP A 114 -0.98 3.79 14.32
C ASP A 114 -1.65 2.42 14.58
N ASP A 115 -2.19 1.77 13.55
CA ASP A 115 -2.96 0.52 13.68
C ASP A 115 -2.04 -0.70 13.69
N LEU A 116 -1.20 -0.88 12.65
CA LEU A 116 -0.31 -2.03 12.56
C LEU A 116 0.86 -1.93 13.55
N GLY A 117 1.35 -0.72 13.84
CA GLY A 117 2.39 -0.51 14.85
C GLY A 117 1.98 -0.92 16.26
N ARG A 118 0.68 -0.81 16.60
CA ARG A 118 0.15 -1.32 17.89
C ARG A 118 0.08 -2.84 17.89
N THR A 119 -0.35 -3.47 16.80
CA THR A 119 -0.43 -4.93 16.68
C THR A 119 0.95 -5.58 16.78
N SER A 120 1.99 -4.92 16.24
CA SER A 120 3.38 -5.37 16.35
C SER A 120 4.00 -5.11 17.73
N SER A 121 3.56 -4.08 18.46
CA SER A 121 4.09 -3.75 19.80
C SER A 121 3.48 -4.59 20.94
N ILE A 122 2.35 -5.25 20.69
CA ILE A 122 1.68 -6.14 21.66
C ILE A 122 2.21 -7.59 21.54
N ARG A 123 3.05 -7.90 20.54
CA ARG A 123 3.57 -9.25 20.26
C ARG A 123 5.04 -9.42 20.63
#